data_AF-A0A3P1CB16-F1
#
_entry.id   AF-A0A3P1CB16-F1
#
_cell.length_a   1.000
_cell.length_b   1.000
_cell.length_c   1.000
_cell.angle_alpha   90.00
_cell.angle_beta   90.00
_cell.angle_gamma   90.00
#
_symmetry.space_group_name_H-M   'P 1'
#
loop_
_entity.id
_entity.type
_entity.pdbx_description
1 polymer ?
#
loop_
_entity_poly.entity_id
_entity_poly.type
_entity_poly.pdbx_seq_one_letter_code
_entity_poly.pdbx_strand_id
1 'polypeptide(L)' 'MIVLTLSLEETAFNDLQKKSKQLNVSSEKLIQKIVADYLYLEKVNQIRQEMKGVAEEAGFQSEEDIFTDIS' A
#
# COMPACT_ATOMS: atom_id res chain seq x y z
N MET A 1 18.76 13.93 -9.76
CA MET A 1 18.43 12.50 -10.01
C MET A 1 18.88 11.73 -8.78
N ILE A 2 17.97 11.03 -8.11
CA ILE A 2 18.31 10.14 -6.99
C ILE A 2 18.34 8.72 -7.55
N VAL A 3 19.44 8.01 -7.31
CA VAL A 3 19.64 6.62 -7.78
C VAL A 3 19.59 5.71 -6.56
N LEU A 4 18.75 4.69 -6.62
CA LEU A 4 18.68 3.64 -5.63
C LEU A 4 19.20 2.34 -6.26
N THR A 5 20.22 1.76 -5.65
CA THR A 5 20.73 0.43 -5.99
C THR A 5 20.39 -0.51 -4.85
N LEU A 6 19.82 -1.66 -5.18
CA LEU A 6 19.31 -2.62 -4.21
C LEU A 6 19.57 -4.05 -4.71
N SER A 7 19.86 -4.96 -3.79
CA SER A 7 19.92 -6.39 -4.06
C SER A 7 18.57 -7.02 -3.74
N LEU A 8 18.07 -7.84 -4.66
CA LEU A 8 16.88 -8.67 -4.45
C LEU A 8 17.28 -10.13 -4.42
N GLU A 9 16.53 -10.94 -3.68
CA GLU A 9 16.55 -12.38 -3.88
C GLU A 9 16.13 -12.71 -5.31
N GLU A 10 16.74 -13.75 -5.88
CA GLU A 10 16.51 -14.17 -7.27
C GLU A 10 15.03 -14.50 -7.53
N THR A 11 14.39 -15.16 -6.56
CA THR A 11 12.96 -15.48 -6.59
C THR A 11 12.10 -14.23 -6.71
N ALA A 12 12.35 -13.23 -5.86
CA ALA A 12 11.62 -11.95 -5.87
C ALA A 12 11.84 -11.18 -7.19
N PHE A 13 13.06 -11.20 -7.72
CA PHE A 13 13.36 -10.57 -9.02
C PHE A 13 12.61 -11.26 -10.17
N ASN A 14 12.54 -12.59 -10.17
CA ASN A 14 11.82 -13.35 -11.18
C ASN A 14 10.31 -13.08 -11.14
N ASP A 15 9.73 -13.01 -9.95
CA ASP A 15 8.32 -12.66 -9.76
C ASP A 15 8.02 -11.24 -10.24
N LEU A 16 8.90 -10.27 -9.91
CA LEU A 16 8.80 -8.90 -10.42
C LEU A 16 8.83 -8.88 -11.95
N GLN A 17 9.79 -9.59 -12.58
CA GLN A 17 9.87 -9.63 -14.04
C GLN A 17 8.62 -10.25 -14.66
N LYS A 18 8.10 -11.34 -14.10
CA LYS A 18 6.88 -11.98 -14.58
C LYS A 18 5.70 -11.01 -14.50
N LYS A 19 5.55 -10.30 -13.38
CA LYS A 19 4.48 -9.32 -13.19
C LYS A 19 4.63 -8.12 -14.12
N SER A 20 5.85 -7.65 -14.33
CA SER A 20 6.18 -6.55 -15.26
C SER A 20 5.68 -6.87 -16.69
N LYS A 21 5.93 -8.10 -17.16
CA LYS A 21 5.47 -8.60 -18.46
C LYS A 21 3.95 -8.72 -18.54
N GLN A 22 3.31 -9.27 -17.50
CA GLN A 22 1.85 -9.39 -17.45
C GLN A 22 1.14 -8.04 -17.50
N LEU A 23 1.72 -7.02 -16.86
CA LEU A 23 1.14 -5.68 -16.80
C LEU A 23 1.59 -4.78 -17.95
N ASN A 24 2.51 -5.24 -18.81
CA ASN A 24 3.16 -4.46 -19.85
C ASN A 24 3.80 -3.16 -19.31
N VAL A 25 4.47 -3.24 -18.17
CA VAL A 25 5.18 -2.13 -17.51
C VAL A 25 6.60 -2.59 -17.21
N SER A 26 7.59 -1.70 -17.34
CA SER A 26 8.99 -1.98 -16.99
C SER A 26 9.15 -2.27 -15.49
N SER A 27 10.05 -3.19 -15.13
CA SER A 27 10.33 -3.55 -13.73
C SER A 27 10.65 -2.35 -12.84
N GLU A 28 11.37 -1.35 -13.36
CA GLU A 28 11.74 -0.12 -12.64
C GLU A 28 10.52 0.71 -12.27
N LYS A 29 9.62 0.95 -13.23
CA LYS A 29 8.35 1.63 -12.97
C LYS A 29 7.47 0.85 -12.01
N LEU A 30 7.50 -0.48 -12.08
CA LEU A 30 6.76 -1.34 -11.16
C LEU A 30 7.31 -1.22 -9.74
N ILE A 31 8.64 -1.22 -9.56
CA ILE A 31 9.28 -0.98 -8.25
C ILE A 31 8.91 0.41 -7.72
N GLN A 32 9.00 1.46 -8.55
CA GLN A 32 8.62 2.81 -8.14
C GLN A 32 7.16 2.87 -7.66
N LYS A 33 6.26 2.19 -8.38
CA LYS A 33 4.86 2.10 -7.98
C LYS A 33 4.70 1.34 -6.66
N ILE A 34 5.35 0.19 -6.49
CA ILE A 34 5.28 -0.60 -5.26
C ILE A 34 5.72 0.23 -4.05
N VAL A 35 6.83 0.98 -4.18
CA VAL A 35 7.33 1.85 -3.11
C VAL A 35 6.33 2.96 -2.79
N ALA A 36 5.77 3.62 -3.81
CA ALA A 36 4.78 4.67 -3.61
C ALA A 36 3.49 4.14 -2.95
N ASP A 37 2.97 3.01 -3.43
CA ASP A 37 1.76 2.38 -2.91
C ASP A 37 1.96 1.92 -1.46
N TYR A 38 3.12 1.35 -1.13
CA TYR A 38 3.47 0.96 0.23
C TYR A 38 3.49 2.16 1.19
N LEU A 39 4.20 3.22 0.83
CA LEU A 39 4.27 4.43 1.67
C LEU A 39 2.90 5.11 1.83
N TYR A 40 2.06 5.07 0.80
CA TYR A 40 0.70 5.56 0.89
C TYR A 40 -0.14 4.73 1.87
N LEU A 41 -0.08 3.40 1.78
CA LEU A 41 -0.80 2.50 2.69
C LEU A 41 -0.36 2.68 4.14
N GLU A 42 0.95 2.80 4.39
CA GLU A 42 1.47 3.10 5.73
C GLU A 42 0.90 4.40 6.28
N LYS A 43 0.87 5.46 5.47
CA LYS A 43 0.27 6.75 5.87
C LYS A 43 -1.22 6.63 6.18
N VAL A 44 -1.98 5.90 5.35
CA VAL A 44 -3.42 5.68 5.59
C VAL A 44 -3.63 4.88 6.87
N ASN A 45 -2.81 3.87 7.13
CA ASN A 45 -2.90 3.08 8.36
C ASN A 45 -2.60 3.90 9.61
N GLN A 46 -1.63 4.81 9.55
CA GLN A 46 -1.37 5.76 10.63
C GLN A 46 -2.58 6.65 10.90
N ILE A 47 -3.16 7.24 9.84
CA ILE A 47 -4.37 8.07 9.96
C ILE A 47 -5.53 7.26 10.57
N ARG A 48 -5.75 6.01 10.12
CA ARG A 48 -6.76 5.13 10.71
C ARG A 48 -6.54 4.91 12.21
N GLN A 49 -5.30 4.68 12.63
CA GLN A 49 -4.99 4.49 14.05
C GLN A 49 -5.26 5.76 14.87
N GLU A 50 -4.93 6.93 14.35
CA GLU A 50 -5.22 8.22 15.00
C GLU A 50 -6.74 8.47 15.10
N MET A 51 -7.48 8.13 14.04
CA MET A 51 -8.93 8.31 13.99
C MET A 51 -9.71 7.28 14.82
N LYS A 52 -9.09 6.15 15.18
CA LYS A 52 -9.77 5.06 15.89
C LYS A 52 -10.41 5.54 17.20
N GLY A 53 -9.71 6.34 18.00
CA GLY A 53 -10.25 6.88 19.25
C GLY A 53 -11.47 7.78 19.02
N VAL A 54 -11.41 8.63 18.00
CA VAL A 54 -12.53 9.52 17.62
C VAL A 54 -13.72 8.72 17.11
N ALA A 55 -13.48 7.65 16.33
CA ALA A 55 -14.52 6.77 15.83
C ALA A 55 -15.21 5.99 16.96
N GLU A 56 -14.44 5.47 17.92
CA GLU A 56 -14.97 4.79 19.11
C GLU A 56 -15.80 5.74 19.99
N GLU A 57 -15.35 6.98 20.18
CA GLU A 57 -16.11 8.03 20.89
C GLU A 57 -17.43 8.40 20.18
N ALA A 58 -17.45 8.34 18.85
CA ALA A 58 -18.64 8.55 18.04
C ALA A 58 -19.58 7.32 18.01
N GLY A 59 -19.20 6.21 18.65
CA GLY A 59 -20.01 4.99 18.75
C GLY A 59 -19.75 3.94 17.68
N PHE A 60 -18.77 4.15 16.81
CA PHE A 60 -18.35 3.18 15.78
C PHE A 60 -17.27 2.26 16.35
N GLN A 61 -17.56 0.97 16.47
CA GLN A 61 -16.63 -0.02 17.01
C GLN A 61 -15.90 -0.80 15.92
N SER A 62 -16.40 -0.74 14.69
CA SER A 62 -15.81 -1.40 13.53
C SER A 62 -15.91 -0.55 12.26
N GLU A 63 -15.08 -0.86 11.27
CA GLU A 63 -15.21 -0.26 9.93
C GLU A 63 -16.54 -0.62 9.25
N GLU A 64 -17.14 -1.76 9.62
CA GLU A 64 -18.46 -2.19 9.14
C GLU A 64 -19.58 -1.28 9.67
N ASP A 65 -19.46 -0.81 10.92
CA ASP A 65 -20.42 0.13 11.51
C ASP A 65 -20.42 1.45 10.73
N ILE A 66 -19.23 1.92 10.36
CA ILE A 66 -19.06 3.12 9.52
C ILE A 66 -19.66 2.88 8.14
N PHE A 67 -19.36 1.75 7.51
CA PHE A 67 -19.87 1.41 6.19
C PHE A 67 -21.40 1.34 6.14
N THR A 68 -22.01 0.76 7.18
CA THR A 68 -23.47 0.62 7.32
C THR A 68 -24.17 1.96 7.53
N ASP A 69 -23.53 2.90 8.21
CA ASP A 69 -24.12 4.22 8.49
C ASP A 69 -24.09 5.17 7.28
N ILE A 70 -23.11 5.01 6.38
CA ILE A 70 -22.92 5.89 5.20
C ILE A 70 -23.47 5.32 3.87
N SER A 71 -23.93 4.06 3.84
CA SER A 71 -24.43 3.37 2.64
C SER A 71 -25.95 3.20 2.65
#